data_AF-A0A9D7RQW1-F1
#
_entry.id   AF-A0A9D7RQW1-F1
#
_cell.length_a   1.000
_cell.length_b   1.000
_cell.length_c   1.000
_cell.angle_alpha   90.00
_cell.angle_beta   90.00
_cell.angle_gamma   90.00
#
_symmetry.space_group_name_H-M   'P 1'
#
loop_
_entity.id
_entity.type
_entity.pdbx_description
1 polymer ?
#
loop_
_entity_poly.entity_id
_entity_poly.type
_entity_poly.pdbx_seq_one_letter_code
_entity_poly.pdbx_strand_id
1 'polypeptide(L)'
;MEPRPARRTWDLTKVVTPLLTVLGISVGAWQFSSQMSHESTMEFSRSMYNKKLQAYEEVGKAVGDLLVVPHDEQLWISAADTLAFDSCLERFRTCYWSVLPLVEDSVVETAMIQFKDMARFYRRGENDYHDLAREGMHLMNACNHSLERHWRKKQGE
;
A
#
# COMPACT_ATOMS: atom_id res chain seq x y z
N MET A 1 -6.21 22.84 79.98
CA MET A 1 -6.21 21.59 79.19
C MET A 1 -6.62 21.97 77.78
N GLU A 2 -5.65 22.36 76.96
CA GLU A 2 -5.89 22.79 75.58
C GLU A 2 -5.14 21.84 74.65
N PRO A 3 -5.85 21.06 73.82
CA PRO A 3 -5.22 20.37 72.71
C PRO A 3 -5.74 20.97 71.41
N ARG A 4 -4.93 21.78 70.71
CA ARG A 4 -5.01 21.88 69.25
C ARG A 4 -3.62 22.15 68.66
N PRO A 5 -3.18 21.29 67.75
CA PRO A 5 -2.77 21.87 66.47
C PRO A 5 -3.40 21.11 65.29
N ALA A 6 -4.62 21.50 64.93
CA ALA A 6 -5.23 21.13 63.65
C ALA A 6 -4.80 22.07 62.51
N ARG A 7 -3.49 22.35 62.38
CA ARG A 7 -2.95 23.23 61.32
C ARG A 7 -2.07 22.52 60.30
N ARG A 8 -1.42 21.42 60.68
CA ARG A 8 -0.46 20.71 59.81
C ARG A 8 -1.11 19.99 58.62
N THR A 9 -2.33 19.47 58.82
CA THR A 9 -3.09 18.78 57.77
C THR A 9 -3.66 19.72 56.71
N TRP A 10 -3.88 21.00 57.07
CA TRP A 10 -4.47 21.99 56.18
C TRP A 10 -3.47 22.57 55.17
N ASP A 11 -2.19 22.67 55.55
CA ASP A 11 -1.13 23.08 54.62
C ASP A 11 -0.73 21.95 53.67
N LEU A 12 -0.72 20.69 54.14
CA LEU A 12 -0.48 19.53 53.28
C LEU A 12 -1.57 19.36 52.21
N THR A 13 -2.84 19.58 52.55
CA THR A 13 -3.94 19.48 51.57
C THR A 13 -3.87 20.56 50.49
N LYS A 14 -3.40 21.77 50.81
CA LYS A 14 -3.23 22.85 49.83
C LYS A 14 -2.13 22.60 48.81
N VAL A 15 -1.11 21.82 49.16
CA VAL A 15 0.01 21.49 48.26
C VAL A 15 -0.26 20.20 47.46
N VAL A 16 -0.93 19.21 48.06
CA VAL A 16 -1.22 17.92 47.43
C VAL A 16 -2.25 18.05 46.30
N THR A 17 -3.26 18.91 46.47
CA THR A 17 -4.34 19.09 45.49
C THR A 17 -3.81 19.56 44.11
N PRO A 18 -3.02 20.65 43.99
CA PRO A 18 -2.51 21.08 42.69
C PRO A 18 -1.52 20.08 42.08
N LEU A 19 -0.74 19.37 42.89
CA LEU A 19 0.15 18.30 42.43
C LEU A 19 -0.62 17.14 41.78
N LEU A 20 -1.73 16.72 42.41
CA LEU A 20 -2.62 15.71 41.84
C LEU A 20 -3.29 16.20 40.55
N THR A 21 -3.69 17.47 40.48
CA THR A 21 -4.27 18.05 39.26
C THR A 21 -3.25 18.05 38.12
N VAL A 22 -2.01 18.47 38.38
CA VAL A 22 -0.94 18.47 37.37
C VAL A 22 -0.64 17.04 36.90
N LEU A 23 -0.50 16.08 37.82
CA LEU A 23 -0.33 14.66 37.48
C LEU A 23 -1.49 14.12 36.65
N GLY A 24 -2.72 14.46 37.00
CA GLY A 24 -3.92 14.07 36.24
C GLY A 24 -3.91 14.62 34.82
N ILE A 25 -3.55 15.90 34.64
CA ILE A 25 -3.41 16.53 33.32
C ILE A 25 -2.28 15.88 32.51
N SER A 26 -1.14 15.59 33.13
CA SER A 26 0.00 14.95 32.46
C SER A 26 -0.31 13.52 32.01
N VAL A 27 -0.98 12.73 32.85
CA VAL A 27 -1.41 11.36 32.49
C VAL A 27 -2.47 11.42 31.39
N GLY A 28 -3.43 12.35 31.48
CA GLY A 28 -4.43 12.55 30.42
C GLY A 28 -3.81 12.94 29.08
N ALA A 29 -2.81 13.84 29.09
CA ALA A 29 -2.08 14.23 27.88
C ALA A 29 -1.27 13.09 27.29
N TRP A 30 -0.64 12.25 28.13
CA TRP A 30 0.09 11.06 27.67
C TRP A 30 -0.85 10.01 27.09
N GLN A 31 -1.96 9.72 27.75
CA GLN A 31 -2.97 8.78 27.27
C GLN A 31 -3.56 9.26 25.93
N PHE A 32 -3.94 10.54 25.84
CA PHE A 32 -4.45 11.14 24.60
C PHE A 32 -3.41 11.10 23.48
N SER A 33 -2.15 11.44 23.78
CA SER A 33 -1.05 11.36 22.79
C SER A 33 -0.81 9.93 22.32
N SER A 34 -0.81 8.95 23.23
CA SER A 34 -0.64 7.54 22.88
C SER A 34 -1.80 7.03 22.03
N GLN A 35 -3.04 7.39 22.38
CA GLN A 35 -4.25 6.97 21.68
C GLN A 35 -4.34 7.59 20.29
N MET A 36 -4.01 8.87 20.15
CA MET A 36 -3.96 9.58 18.87
C MET A 36 -2.82 9.07 17.98
N SER A 37 -1.68 8.67 18.56
CA SER A 37 -0.60 8.01 17.81
C SER A 37 -1.05 6.64 17.27
N HIS A 38 -1.85 5.90 18.04
CA HIS A 38 -2.35 4.59 17.63
C HIS A 38 -3.43 4.72 16.54
N GLU A 39 -4.36 5.65 16.68
CA GLU A 39 -5.39 5.92 15.67
C GLU A 39 -4.78 6.42 14.35
N SER A 40 -3.83 7.36 14.41
CA SER A 40 -3.17 7.89 13.21
C SER A 40 -2.34 6.84 12.47
N THR A 41 -1.65 5.94 13.17
CA THR A 41 -0.93 4.82 12.51
C THR A 41 -1.87 3.83 11.84
N MET A 42 -3.04 3.57 12.43
CA MET A 42 -4.05 2.70 11.85
C MET A 42 -4.71 3.34 10.60
N GLU A 43 -5.00 4.64 10.65
CA GLU A 43 -5.52 5.40 9.51
C GLU A 43 -4.50 5.49 8.37
N PHE A 44 -3.22 5.75 8.70
CA PHE A 44 -2.14 5.76 7.72
C PHE A 44 -1.99 4.40 7.03
N SER A 45 -2.01 3.31 7.80
CA SER A 45 -1.91 1.95 7.26
C SER A 45 -3.09 1.62 6.35
N ARG A 46 -4.31 1.99 6.73
CA ARG A 46 -5.51 1.83 5.90
C ARG A 46 -5.43 2.66 4.61
N SER A 47 -4.95 3.90 4.71
CA SER A 47 -4.74 4.80 3.57
C SER A 47 -3.72 4.22 2.59
N MET A 48 -2.60 3.71 3.10
CA MET A 48 -1.57 3.04 2.29
C MET A 48 -2.09 1.77 1.63
N TYR A 49 -2.84 0.94 2.35
CA TYR A 49 -3.48 -0.26 1.77
C TYR A 49 -4.40 0.11 0.60
N ASN A 50 -5.28 1.10 0.78
CA ASN A 50 -6.19 1.54 -0.27
C ASN A 50 -5.44 2.08 -1.50
N LYS A 51 -4.35 2.84 -1.29
CA LYS A 51 -3.49 3.31 -2.39
C LYS A 51 -2.82 2.16 -3.14
N LYS A 52 -2.33 1.14 -2.42
CA LYS A 52 -1.74 -0.07 -3.03
C LYS A 52 -2.79 -0.85 -3.83
N LEU A 53 -4.00 -1.02 -3.29
CA LEU A 53 -5.10 -1.67 -3.97
C LEU A 53 -5.43 -0.95 -5.29
N GLN A 54 -5.64 0.37 -5.22
CA GLN A 54 -5.94 1.19 -6.41
C GLN A 54 -4.82 1.10 -7.44
N ALA A 55 -3.56 1.17 -7.01
CA ALA A 55 -2.41 1.03 -7.89
C ALA A 55 -2.37 -0.34 -8.59
N TYR A 56 -2.64 -1.42 -7.87
CA TYR A 56 -2.66 -2.77 -8.44
C TYR A 56 -3.86 -3.00 -9.38
N GLU A 57 -5.00 -2.37 -9.11
CA GLU A 57 -6.15 -2.36 -10.04
C GLU A 57 -5.78 -1.66 -11.36
N GLU A 58 -5.08 -0.52 -11.30
CA GLU A 58 -4.60 0.19 -12.50
C GLU A 58 -3.60 -0.64 -13.30
N VAL A 59 -2.66 -1.30 -12.61
CA VAL A 59 -1.71 -2.24 -13.24
C VAL A 59 -2.47 -3.39 -13.90
N GLY A 60 -3.44 -3.99 -13.21
CA GLY A 60 -4.24 -5.09 -13.76
C GLY A 60 -5.06 -4.69 -14.97
N LYS A 61 -5.64 -3.48 -14.95
CA LYS A 61 -6.32 -2.92 -16.12
C LYS A 61 -5.36 -2.73 -17.30
N ALA A 62 -4.16 -2.19 -17.07
CA ALA A 62 -3.18 -1.99 -18.13
C ALA A 62 -2.67 -3.32 -18.72
N VAL A 63 -2.48 -4.35 -17.89
CA VAL A 63 -2.16 -5.72 -18.33
C VAL A 63 -3.32 -6.29 -19.16
N GLY A 64 -4.56 -6.17 -18.68
CA GLY A 64 -5.75 -6.64 -19.40
C GLY A 64 -5.94 -5.96 -20.76
N ASP A 65 -5.78 -4.63 -20.81
CA ASP A 65 -5.83 -3.85 -22.06
C ASP A 65 -4.83 -4.39 -23.09
N LEU A 66 -3.61 -4.74 -22.65
CA LEU A 66 -2.56 -5.35 -23.48
C LEU A 66 -2.93 -6.75 -24.01
N LEU A 67 -3.51 -7.59 -23.15
CA LEU A 67 -3.82 -8.98 -23.48
C LEU A 67 -5.06 -9.15 -24.38
N VAL A 68 -5.94 -8.15 -24.42
CA VAL A 68 -7.15 -8.16 -25.26
C VAL A 68 -6.90 -7.59 -26.67
N VAL A 69 -5.73 -7.00 -26.91
CA VAL A 69 -5.36 -6.54 -28.27
C VAL A 69 -5.43 -7.73 -29.24
N PRO A 70 -6.14 -7.59 -30.38
CA PRO A 70 -6.23 -8.64 -31.38
C PRO A 70 -4.84 -9.11 -31.79
N HIS A 71 -4.67 -10.43 -31.82
CA HIS A 71 -3.48 -11.10 -32.30
C HIS A 71 -3.90 -12.13 -33.35
N ASP A 72 -3.15 -12.19 -34.44
CA ASP A 72 -3.32 -13.22 -35.46
C ASP A 72 -2.30 -14.33 -35.15
N GLU A 73 -2.73 -15.59 -35.10
CA GLU A 73 -1.82 -16.72 -34.86
C GLU A 73 -0.71 -16.81 -35.92
N GLN A 74 -0.91 -16.23 -37.11
CA GLN A 74 0.08 -16.18 -38.19
C GLN A 74 0.96 -14.92 -38.19
N LEU A 75 0.55 -13.86 -37.48
CA LEU A 75 1.23 -12.57 -37.41
C LEU A 75 1.13 -12.03 -35.98
N TRP A 76 2.25 -12.05 -35.25
CA TRP A 76 2.38 -11.62 -33.85
C TRP A 76 1.60 -10.34 -33.51
N ILE A 77 1.64 -9.33 -34.38
CA ILE A 77 0.84 -8.11 -34.31
C ILE A 77 0.65 -7.58 -35.75
N SER A 78 -0.60 -7.31 -36.16
CA SER A 78 -0.86 -6.68 -37.47
C SER A 78 -0.40 -5.21 -37.46
N ALA A 79 -0.13 -4.63 -38.64
CA ALA A 79 0.25 -3.21 -38.72
C ALA A 79 -0.83 -2.27 -38.13
N ALA A 80 -2.11 -2.68 -38.17
CA ALA A 80 -3.21 -1.92 -37.59
C ALA A 80 -3.24 -2.05 -36.05
N ASP A 81 -2.96 -3.23 -35.52
CA ASP A 81 -3.00 -3.52 -34.08
C ASP A 81 -1.73 -3.03 -33.34
N THR A 82 -0.66 -2.74 -34.07
CA THR A 82 0.61 -2.23 -33.53
C THR A 82 0.42 -0.94 -32.74
N LEU A 83 -0.43 -0.03 -33.25
CA LEU A 83 -0.67 1.25 -32.56
C LEU A 83 -1.48 1.06 -31.27
N ALA A 84 -2.44 0.13 -31.28
CA ALA A 84 -3.22 -0.21 -30.10
C ALA A 84 -2.34 -0.88 -29.03
N PHE A 85 -1.51 -1.84 -29.43
CA PHE A 85 -0.55 -2.50 -28.55
C PHE A 85 0.43 -1.51 -27.93
N ASP A 86 1.01 -0.62 -28.73
CA ASP A 86 1.97 0.40 -28.28
C ASP A 86 1.36 1.37 -27.26
N SER A 87 0.12 1.79 -27.53
CA SER A 87 -0.65 2.63 -26.60
C SER A 87 -0.88 1.94 -25.26
N CYS A 88 -1.26 0.66 -25.28
CA CYS A 88 -1.46 -0.12 -24.06
C CYS A 88 -0.15 -0.36 -23.31
N LEU A 89 0.94 -0.62 -24.03
CA LEU A 89 2.27 -0.80 -23.45
C LEU A 89 2.79 0.49 -22.79
N GLU A 90 2.60 1.65 -23.41
CA GLU A 90 2.98 2.93 -22.79
C GLU A 90 2.10 3.27 -21.58
N ARG A 91 0.80 2.91 -21.61
CA ARG A 91 -0.05 3.01 -20.42
C ARG A 91 0.49 2.15 -19.28
N PHE A 92 0.85 0.90 -19.56
CA PHE A 92 1.48 0.02 -18.57
C PHE A 92 2.78 0.60 -18.02
N ARG A 93 3.66 1.15 -18.88
CA ARG A 93 4.91 1.79 -18.45
C ARG A 93 4.67 3.01 -17.57
N THR A 94 3.66 3.81 -17.90
CA THR A 94 3.26 4.95 -17.08
C THR A 94 2.81 4.50 -15.70
N CYS A 95 1.96 3.45 -15.63
CA CYS A 95 1.57 2.82 -14.37
C CYS A 95 2.79 2.27 -13.60
N TYR A 96 3.72 1.61 -14.28
CA TYR A 96 4.95 1.12 -13.65
C TYR A 96 5.72 2.24 -12.94
N TRP A 97 5.95 3.37 -13.60
CA TRP A 97 6.70 4.48 -13.00
C TRP A 97 5.91 5.24 -11.93
N SER A 98 4.58 5.32 -12.05
CA SER A 98 3.73 6.00 -11.05
C SER A 98 3.55 5.17 -9.78
N VAL A 99 3.51 3.84 -9.92
CA VAL A 99 3.24 2.89 -8.84
C VAL A 99 4.52 2.46 -8.12
N LEU A 100 5.70 2.58 -8.75
CA LEU A 100 7.00 2.21 -8.16
C LEU A 100 7.24 2.76 -6.74
N PRO A 101 6.93 4.04 -6.43
CA PRO A 101 7.07 4.57 -5.07
C PRO A 101 6.14 3.94 -4.03
N LEU A 102 5.07 3.27 -4.46
CA LEU A 102 4.10 2.57 -3.60
C LEU A 102 4.36 1.06 -3.50
N VAL A 103 5.15 0.49 -4.43
CA VAL A 103 5.50 -0.93 -4.45
C VAL A 103 6.67 -1.17 -3.51
N GLU A 104 6.35 -1.48 -2.26
CA GLU A 104 7.35 -1.92 -1.28
C GLU A 104 7.68 -3.43 -1.42
N ASP A 105 6.89 -4.19 -2.18
CA ASP A 105 7.07 -5.64 -2.35
C ASP A 105 7.94 -5.92 -3.60
N SER A 106 9.17 -6.38 -3.35
CA SER A 106 10.13 -6.71 -4.40
C SER A 106 9.66 -7.83 -5.35
N VAL A 107 8.74 -8.70 -4.90
CA VAL A 107 8.16 -9.74 -5.74
C VAL A 107 7.26 -9.11 -6.81
N VAL A 108 6.47 -8.10 -6.43
CA VAL A 108 5.62 -7.36 -7.37
C VAL A 108 6.47 -6.57 -8.35
N GLU A 109 7.49 -5.85 -7.85
CA GLU A 109 8.42 -5.10 -8.71
C GLU A 109 9.08 -6.02 -9.76
N THR A 110 9.58 -7.18 -9.33
CA THR A 110 10.19 -8.18 -10.22
C THR A 110 9.19 -8.65 -11.28
N ALA A 111 7.96 -8.99 -10.88
CA ALA A 111 6.92 -9.43 -11.81
C ALA A 111 6.53 -8.32 -12.81
N MET A 112 6.53 -7.05 -12.38
CA MET A 112 6.27 -5.93 -13.29
C MET A 112 7.37 -5.75 -14.33
N ILE A 113 8.65 -5.92 -13.92
CA ILE A 113 9.79 -5.89 -14.84
C ILE A 113 9.70 -7.05 -15.84
N GLN A 114 9.44 -8.27 -15.36
CA GLN A 114 9.28 -9.46 -16.20
C GLN A 114 8.17 -9.27 -17.24
N PHE A 115 6.99 -8.81 -16.83
CA PHE A 115 5.89 -8.55 -17.75
C PHE A 115 6.23 -7.47 -18.78
N LYS A 116 6.87 -6.37 -18.36
CA LYS A 116 7.33 -5.31 -19.27
C LYS A 116 8.27 -5.84 -20.34
N ASP A 117 9.25 -6.64 -19.94
CA ASP A 117 10.24 -7.20 -20.85
C ASP A 117 9.58 -8.24 -21.77
N MET A 118 8.69 -9.09 -21.23
CA MET A 118 7.88 -10.03 -22.00
C MET A 118 7.04 -9.33 -23.07
N ALA A 119 6.34 -8.25 -22.73
CA ALA A 119 5.57 -7.46 -23.69
C ALA A 119 6.45 -6.87 -24.81
N ARG A 120 7.69 -6.49 -24.49
CA ARG A 120 8.68 -6.03 -25.47
C ARG A 120 9.19 -7.14 -26.37
N PHE A 121 9.38 -8.35 -25.85
CA PHE A 121 9.77 -9.52 -26.63
C PHE A 121 8.64 -9.99 -27.55
N TYR A 122 7.41 -10.07 -27.02
CA TYR A 122 6.20 -10.36 -27.78
C TYR A 122 6.02 -9.40 -28.96
N ARG A 123 6.17 -8.09 -28.72
CA ARG A 123 6.10 -7.06 -29.78
C ARG A 123 7.11 -7.28 -30.91
N ARG A 124 8.28 -7.85 -30.61
CA ARG A 124 9.33 -8.15 -31.60
C ARG A 124 9.12 -9.48 -32.31
N GLY A 125 8.10 -10.25 -31.91
CA GLY A 125 7.89 -11.59 -32.42
C GLY A 125 8.84 -12.64 -31.83
N GLU A 126 9.52 -12.32 -30.73
CA GLU A 126 10.49 -13.22 -30.09
C GLU A 126 9.82 -14.24 -29.18
N ASN A 127 8.65 -13.90 -28.60
CA ASN A 127 7.86 -14.76 -27.72
C ASN A 127 6.41 -14.85 -28.19
N ASP A 128 5.71 -15.91 -27.80
CA ASP A 128 4.30 -16.12 -28.15
C ASP A 128 3.34 -15.38 -27.19
N TYR A 129 2.07 -15.34 -27.58
CA TYR A 129 1.01 -14.72 -26.76
C TYR A 129 0.81 -15.46 -25.43
N HIS A 130 1.00 -16.78 -25.41
CA HIS A 130 0.80 -17.58 -24.20
C HIS A 130 1.80 -17.24 -23.10
N ASP A 131 3.05 -16.95 -23.46
CA ASP A 131 4.08 -16.48 -22.55
C ASP A 131 3.76 -15.08 -22.02
N LEU A 132 3.27 -14.18 -22.89
CA LEU A 132 2.79 -12.86 -22.45
C LEU A 132 1.61 -12.96 -21.46
N ALA A 133 0.62 -13.80 -21.77
CA ALA A 133 -0.54 -14.03 -20.92
C ALA A 133 -0.15 -14.68 -19.59
N ARG A 134 0.81 -15.62 -19.61
CA ARG A 134 1.34 -16.27 -18.41
C ARG A 134 2.03 -15.27 -17.49
N GLU A 135 2.90 -14.42 -18.02
CA GLU A 135 3.54 -13.36 -17.24
C GLU A 135 2.54 -12.33 -16.72
N GLY A 136 1.51 -12.01 -17.51
CA GLY A 136 0.40 -11.16 -17.05
C GLY A 136 -0.33 -11.75 -15.84
N MET A 137 -0.62 -13.05 -15.88
CA MET A 137 -1.23 -13.77 -14.76
C MET A 137 -0.30 -13.85 -13.54
N HIS A 138 1.00 -14.08 -13.77
CA HIS A 138 2.00 -14.11 -12.70
C HIS A 138 2.08 -12.76 -11.97
N LEU A 139 2.06 -11.65 -12.71
CA LEU A 139 2.01 -10.31 -12.13
C LEU A 139 0.72 -10.08 -11.31
N MET A 140 -0.45 -10.48 -11.82
CA MET A 140 -1.71 -10.36 -11.06
C MET A 140 -1.67 -11.17 -9.76
N ASN A 141 -1.09 -12.37 -9.81
CA ASN A 141 -0.92 -13.20 -8.64
C ASN A 141 0.05 -12.56 -7.63
N ALA A 142 1.15 -11.96 -8.08
CA ALA A 142 2.08 -11.25 -7.21
C ALA A 142 1.40 -10.07 -6.50
N CYS A 143 0.60 -9.27 -7.21
CA CYS A 143 -0.20 -8.18 -6.64
C CYS A 143 -1.17 -8.69 -5.57
N ASN A 144 -1.92 -9.76 -5.86
CA ASN A 144 -2.85 -10.37 -4.90
C ASN A 144 -2.12 -10.89 -3.65
N HIS A 145 -1.00 -11.58 -3.81
CA HIS A 145 -0.21 -12.08 -2.68
C HIS A 145 0.38 -10.95 -1.82
N SER A 146 0.77 -9.82 -2.44
CA SER A 146 1.23 -8.63 -1.72
C SER A 146 0.11 -8.03 -0.85
N LEU A 147 -1.10 -7.90 -1.40
CA LEU A 147 -2.28 -7.42 -0.65
C LEU A 147 -2.66 -8.37 0.49
N GLU A 148 -2.69 -9.68 0.24
CA GLU A 148 -2.97 -10.68 1.28
C GLU A 148 -1.94 -10.64 2.41
N ARG A 149 -0.63 -10.52 2.07
CA ARG A 149 0.43 -10.38 3.08
C ARG A 149 0.23 -9.13 3.94
N HIS A 150 -0.15 -8.01 3.33
CA HIS A 150 -0.48 -6.79 4.06
C HIS A 150 -1.67 -7.01 5.02
N TRP A 151 -2.72 -7.69 4.55
CA TRP A 151 -3.91 -7.97 5.36
C TRP A 151 -3.64 -8.93 6.53
N ARG A 152 -2.85 -9.99 6.31
CA ARG A 152 -2.50 -10.96 7.37
C ARG A 152 -1.64 -10.33 8.47
N LYS A 153 -0.70 -9.45 8.12
CA LYS A 153 0.08 -8.70 9.12
C LYS A 153 -0.83 -7.91 10.06
N LYS A 154 -1.89 -7.32 9.53
CA LYS A 154 -2.87 -6.56 10.30
C LYS A 154 -3.72 -7.41 11.27
N GLN A 155 -3.88 -8.72 11.03
CA GLN A 155 -4.65 -9.60 11.91
C GLN A 155 -3.79 -10.27 13.01
N GLY A 156 -2.46 -10.21 12.88
CA GLY A 156 -1.51 -10.82 13.82
C GLY A 156 -0.89 -9.86 14.83
N GLU A 157 -1.19 -8.56 14.73
CA GLU A 157 -0.94 -7.53 15.74
C GLU A 157 -2.23 -7.29 16.56
#